data_AF-A0A0B2S616-F1
#
_entry.id   AF-A0A0B2S616-F1
#
_cell.length_a   1.000
_cell.length_b   1.000
_cell.length_c   1.000
_cell.angle_alpha   90.00
_cell.angle_beta   90.00
_cell.angle_gamma   90.00
#
_symmetry.space_group_name_H-M   'P 1'
#
loop_
_entity.id
_entity.type
_entity.pdbx_description
1 polymer ?
#
loop_
_entity_poly.entity_id
_entity_poly.type
_entity_poly.pdbx_seq_one_letter_code
_entity_poly.pdbx_strand_id
1 'polypeptide(L)'
;QAVETESLLKPILSAEEFPVCVHGTYRKNLASILGSGLKCMKRLHVHFSCGLPTDGEVISGMRQDANVLIFLDVRKALEGFVGVVPPKYFEKIESWPNRQPITF
;
A
#
# COMPACT_ATOMS: atom_id res chain seq x y z
N GLN A 1 -25.80 12.56 14.17
CA GLN A 1 -25.51 12.75 12.73
C GLN A 1 -24.38 11.80 12.38
N ALA A 2 -24.57 10.88 11.43
CA ALA A 2 -23.47 10.05 10.95
C ALA A 2 -22.53 10.92 10.11
N VAL A 3 -21.22 10.77 10.31
CA VAL A 3 -20.21 11.47 9.51
C VAL A 3 -19.78 10.51 8.41
N GLU A 4 -20.02 10.88 7.16
CA GLU A 4 -19.60 10.10 6.00
C GLU A 4 -18.08 10.22 5.85
N THR A 5 -17.36 9.10 5.81
CA THR A 5 -15.89 9.11 5.91
C THR A 5 -15.25 9.72 4.65
N GLU A 6 -15.91 9.57 3.51
CA GLU A 6 -15.54 10.12 2.22
C GLU A 6 -15.45 11.65 2.26
N SER A 7 -16.28 12.31 3.08
CA SER A 7 -16.25 13.77 3.22
C SER A 7 -15.03 14.29 3.98
N LEU A 8 -14.32 13.42 4.71
CA LEU A 8 -13.12 13.75 5.48
C LEU A 8 -11.82 13.52 4.70
N LEU A 9 -11.91 12.97 3.49
CA LEU A 9 -10.76 12.59 2.68
C LEU A 9 -10.64 13.51 1.45
N LYS A 10 -9.40 13.71 1.00
CA LYS A 10 -9.11 14.41 -0.26
C LYS A 10 -8.72 13.38 -1.32
N PRO A 11 -9.39 13.34 -2.48
CA PRO A 11 -9.03 12.42 -3.54
C PRO A 11 -7.66 12.78 -4.13
N ILE A 12 -6.88 11.76 -4.46
CA ILE A 12 -5.64 11.90 -5.23
C ILE A 12 -6.02 11.93 -6.70
N LEU A 13 -5.56 12.96 -7.43
CA LEU A 13 -5.92 13.16 -8.85
C LEU A 13 -4.73 12.98 -9.80
N SER A 14 -3.49 13.00 -9.28
CA SER A 14 -2.29 12.77 -10.06
C SER A 14 -1.33 11.83 -9.32
N ALA A 15 -0.72 10.91 -10.06
CA ALA A 15 0.35 10.06 -9.53
C ALA A 15 1.63 10.84 -9.20
N GLU A 16 1.75 12.08 -9.67
CA GLU A 16 2.90 12.96 -9.37
C GLU A 16 2.85 13.51 -7.94
N GLU A 17 1.65 13.60 -7.34
CA GLU A 17 1.47 14.07 -5.96
C GLU A 17 2.00 13.03 -4.95
N PHE A 18 1.88 11.76 -5.30
CA PHE A 18 2.33 10.63 -4.47
C PHE A 18 3.11 9.63 -5.33
N PRO A 19 4.38 9.93 -5.67
CA PRO A 19 5.19 9.07 -6.52
C PRO A 19 5.57 7.75 -5.86
N VAL A 20 5.45 7.67 -4.53
CA VAL A 20 5.64 6.46 -3.74
C VAL A 20 4.34 6.16 -3.00
N CYS A 21 3.84 4.93 -3.18
CA CYS A 21 2.69 4.42 -2.46
C CYS A 21 3.02 2.98 -2.04
N VAL A 22 3.31 2.79 -0.76
CA VAL A 22 3.87 1.53 -0.25
C VAL A 22 3.04 0.95 0.88
N HIS A 23 2.87 -0.37 0.85
CA HIS A 23 2.22 -1.14 1.90
C HIS A 23 3.22 -2.09 2.56
N GLY A 24 3.41 -1.92 3.87
CA GLY A 24 4.26 -2.80 4.68
C GLY A 24 3.47 -4.02 5.17
N THR A 25 4.03 -5.21 4.98
CA THR A 25 3.44 -6.48 5.42
C THR A 25 4.49 -7.47 5.88
N TYR A 26 4.06 -8.69 6.17
CA TYR A 26 4.92 -9.79 6.57
C TYR A 26 5.00 -10.84 5.46
N ARG A 27 6.18 -11.46 5.30
CA ARG A 27 6.44 -12.54 4.34
C ARG A 27 5.38 -13.64 4.37
N LYS A 28 4.94 -14.05 5.57
CA LYS A 28 3.92 -15.10 5.76
C LYS A 28 2.56 -14.76 5.12
N ASN A 29 2.26 -13.48 4.92
CA ASN A 29 1.00 -13.04 4.31
C ASN A 29 1.09 -12.94 2.78
N LEU A 30 2.30 -12.99 2.21
CA LEU A 30 2.50 -12.67 0.80
C LEU A 30 1.73 -13.61 -0.14
N ALA A 31 1.73 -14.91 0.14
CA ALA A 31 0.97 -15.88 -0.66
C ALA A 31 -0.54 -15.55 -0.70
N SER A 32 -1.11 -15.16 0.44
CA SER A 32 -2.53 -14.77 0.53
C SER A 32 -2.81 -13.44 -0.19
N ILE A 33 -1.90 -12.48 -0.10
CA ILE A 33 -2.00 -11.18 -0.79
C ILE A 33 -1.87 -11.36 -2.30
N LEU A 34 -0.97 -12.22 -2.77
CA LEU A 34 -0.84 -12.53 -4.20
C LEU A 34 -2.05 -13.32 -4.74
N GLY A 35 -2.66 -14.18 -3.93
CA GLY A 35 -3.88 -14.88 -4.33
C GLY A 35 -5.15 -14.03 -4.31
N SER A 36 -5.25 -13.06 -3.41
CA SER A 36 -6.52 -12.37 -3.13
C SER A 36 -6.47 -10.84 -3.05
N GLY A 37 -5.32 -10.24 -3.33
CA GLY A 37 -5.09 -8.80 -3.26
C GLY A 37 -4.97 -8.23 -1.84
N LEU A 38 -4.66 -6.94 -1.74
CA LEU A 38 -4.69 -6.21 -0.48
C LEU A 38 -6.13 -5.85 -0.11
N LYS A 39 -6.52 -6.23 1.11
CA LYS A 39 -7.87 -6.02 1.65
C LYS A 39 -7.83 -5.01 2.80
N CYS A 40 -8.93 -4.33 3.04
CA CYS A 40 -9.09 -3.43 4.19
C CYS A 40 -9.04 -4.17 5.55
N MET A 41 -9.29 -5.48 5.54
CA MET A 41 -9.37 -6.34 6.72
C MET A 41 -10.46 -5.86 7.69
N LYS A 42 -10.09 -5.45 8.91
CA LYS A 42 -11.02 -4.91 9.92
C LYS A 42 -11.21 -3.37 9.81
N ARG A 43 -10.57 -2.73 8.82
CA ARG A 43 -10.61 -1.28 8.62
C ARG A 43 -11.55 -0.92 7.48
N LEU A 44 -11.86 0.37 7.34
CA LEU A 44 -12.70 0.87 6.25
C LEU A 44 -11.94 0.96 4.92
N HIS A 45 -10.66 1.35 4.96
CA HIS A 45 -9.83 1.53 3.77
C HIS A 45 -8.52 0.73 3.86
N VAL A 46 -7.91 0.44 2.72
CA VAL A 46 -6.53 -0.03 2.65
C VAL A 46 -5.62 1.16 2.86
N HIS A 47 -4.69 1.05 3.81
CA HIS A 47 -3.75 2.13 4.11
C HIS A 47 -2.42 1.90 3.40
N PHE A 48 -1.91 2.96 2.81
CA PHE A 48 -0.58 3.05 2.22
C PHE A 48 0.21 4.18 2.88
N SER A 49 1.52 4.11 2.77
CA SER A 49 2.46 5.15 3.18
C SER A 49 3.05 5.81 1.93
N CYS A 50 3.35 7.11 2.02
CA CYS A 50 4.01 7.87 0.96
C CYS A 50 5.55 7.82 1.00
N GLY A 51 6.13 7.07 1.94
CA GLY A 51 7.58 6.91 2.06
C GLY A 51 8.00 5.63 2.80
N LEU A 52 9.31 5.38 2.85
CA LEU A 52 9.90 4.20 3.49
C LEU A 52 10.20 4.43 4.98
N PRO A 53 10.23 3.36 5.80
CA PRO A 53 10.46 3.47 7.25
C PRO A 53 11.77 4.17 7.65
N THR A 54 12.77 4.26 6.75
CA THR A 54 14.09 4.86 7.02
C THR A 54 14.22 6.30 6.59
N ASP A 55 13.24 6.87 5.87
CA ASP A 55 13.43 8.17 5.21
C ASP A 55 13.47 9.36 6.17
N GLY A 56 13.39 9.16 7.50
CA GLY A 56 13.40 10.23 8.51
C GLY A 56 12.14 11.10 8.52
N GLU A 57 11.49 11.23 7.36
CA GLU A 57 10.25 11.94 7.06
C GLU A 57 9.00 11.08 7.36
N VAL A 58 9.15 9.74 7.47
CA VAL A 58 8.03 8.82 7.71
C VAL A 58 7.84 8.60 9.20
N ILE A 59 7.09 9.52 9.81
CA ILE A 59 6.82 9.50 11.26
C ILE A 59 5.83 8.38 11.64
N SER A 60 4.94 7.96 10.74
CA SER A 60 4.04 6.82 10.97
C SER A 60 3.35 6.36 9.68
N GLY A 61 3.31 5.05 9.43
CA GLY A 61 2.60 4.49 8.27
C GLY A 61 2.73 2.98 8.15
N MET A 62 3.83 2.42 8.63
CA MET A 62 4.10 0.98 8.64
C MET A 62 4.60 0.54 10.01
N ARG A 63 4.35 -0.72 10.37
CA ARG A 63 4.89 -1.30 11.60
C ARG A 63 6.40 -1.45 11.48
N GLN A 64 7.12 -1.22 12.57
CA GLN A 64 8.58 -1.32 12.62
C GLN A 64 9.09 -2.74 12.27
N ASP A 65 8.27 -3.77 12.50
CA ASP A 65 8.61 -5.18 12.27
C ASP A 65 8.16 -5.70 10.89
N ALA A 66 7.64 -4.83 10.01
CA ALA A 66 7.32 -5.22 8.63
C ALA A 66 8.61 -5.66 7.91
N ASN A 67 8.53 -6.78 7.18
CA ASN A 67 9.70 -7.39 6.51
C ASN A 67 9.50 -7.60 5.00
N VAL A 68 8.38 -7.12 4.47
CA VAL A 68 8.07 -7.04 3.04
C VAL A 68 7.39 -5.71 2.75
N LEU A 69 7.79 -5.08 1.65
CA LEU A 69 7.16 -3.88 1.09
C LEU A 69 6.52 -4.20 -0.24
N ILE A 70 5.27 -3.79 -0.43
CA ILE A 70 4.55 -3.87 -1.70
C ILE A 70 4.37 -2.44 -2.21
N PHE A 71 4.94 -2.16 -3.38
CA PHE A 71 4.82 -0.86 -4.04
C PHE A 71 3.65 -0.90 -5.01
N LEU A 72 2.79 0.10 -4.92
CA LEU A 72 1.65 0.27 -5.78
C LEU A 72 2.01 1.12 -7.00
N ASP A 73 1.64 0.65 -8.19
CA ASP A 73 1.60 1.48 -9.39
C ASP A 73 0.44 2.46 -9.26
N VAL A 74 0.75 3.69 -8.82
CA VAL A 74 -0.25 4.73 -8.53
C VAL A 74 -0.98 5.16 -9.80
N ARG A 75 -0.30 5.23 -10.95
CA ARG A 75 -0.94 5.60 -12.22
C ARG A 75 -2.02 4.59 -12.57
N LYS A 76 -1.67 3.31 -12.52
CA LYS A 76 -2.62 2.24 -12.77
C LYS A 76 -3.74 2.22 -11.74
N ALA A 77 -3.42 2.44 -10.47
CA ALA A 77 -4.41 2.47 -9.39
C ALA A 77 -5.45 3.59 -9.56
N LEU A 78 -5.07 4.73 -10.13
CA LEU A 78 -5.97 5.85 -10.44
C LEU A 78 -6.97 5.54 -11.58
N GLU A 79 -6.70 4.53 -12.42
CA GLU A 79 -7.69 4.02 -13.38
C GLU A 79 -8.87 3.33 -12.68
N GLY A 80 -8.70 2.99 -11.39
CA GLY A 80 -9.76 2.49 -10.51
C GLY A 80 -9.67 1.00 -10.22
N PHE A 81 -10.07 0.64 -9.00
CA PHE A 81 -10.32 -0.72 -8.53
C PHE A 81 -11.41 -0.68 -7.44
N VAL A 82 -12.09 -1.81 -7.21
CA VAL A 82 -13.22 -1.88 -6.26
C VAL A 82 -12.89 -2.83 -5.12
N GLY A 83 -12.95 -2.32 -3.88
CA GLY A 83 -12.92 -3.08 -2.61
C GLY A 83 -11.58 -3.70 -2.21
N VAL A 84 -10.82 -4.22 -3.16
CA VAL A 84 -9.52 -4.89 -2.98
C VAL A 84 -8.54 -4.29 -3.97
N VAL A 85 -7.26 -4.25 -3.62
CA VAL A 85 -6.17 -3.92 -4.57
C VAL A 85 -5.56 -5.22 -5.13
N PRO A 86 -5.86 -5.61 -6.38
CA PRO A 86 -5.30 -6.82 -6.96
C PRO A 86 -3.78 -6.70 -7.22
N PRO A 87 -3.07 -7.84 -7.31
CA PRO A 87 -1.64 -7.86 -7.60
C PRO A 87 -1.25 -7.21 -8.93
N LYS A 88 -2.17 -7.10 -9.89
CA LYS A 88 -1.92 -6.42 -11.17
C LYS A 88 -1.58 -4.93 -11.01
N TYR A 89 -1.85 -4.33 -9.86
CA TYR A 89 -1.48 -2.95 -9.54
C TYR A 89 -0.18 -2.86 -8.74
N PHE A 90 0.48 -3.97 -8.40
CA PHE A 90 1.75 -3.93 -7.71
C PHE A 90 2.85 -3.66 -8.72
N GLU A 91 3.59 -2.57 -8.51
CA GLU A 91 4.75 -2.22 -9.33
C GLU A 91 5.92 -3.16 -9.02
N LYS A 92 6.17 -3.42 -7.74
CA LYS A 92 7.22 -4.33 -7.26
C LYS A 92 7.01 -4.73 -5.81
N ILE A 93 7.72 -5.79 -5.40
CA ILE A 93 7.75 -6.28 -4.03
C ILE A 93 9.21 -6.42 -3.61
N GLU A 94 9.56 -5.87 -2.44
CA GLU A 94 10.92 -5.90 -1.89
C GLU A 94 10.92 -6.51 -0.48
N SER A 95 11.97 -7.26 -0.15
CA SER A 95 12.23 -7.63 1.24
C SER A 95 12.69 -6.39 2.02
N TRP A 96 12.42 -6.38 3.32
CA TRP A 96 12.85 -5.29 4.19
C TRP A 96 13.58 -5.85 5.41
N PRO A 97 14.72 -5.27 5.84
CA PRO A 97 15.35 -4.03 5.35
C PRO A 97 16.32 -4.22 4.16
N ASN A 98 16.59 -5.45 3.74
CA ASN A 98 17.64 -5.75 2.75
C ASN A 98 17.32 -5.33 1.31
N ARG A 99 16.09 -4.88 1.03
CA ARG A 99 15.61 -4.41 -0.27
C ARG A 99 15.84 -5.37 -1.43
N GLN A 100 15.82 -6.68 -1.17
CA GLN A 100 15.95 -7.67 -2.22
C GLN A 100 14.63 -7.79 -2.99
N PRO A 101 14.64 -7.71 -4.33
CA PRO A 101 13.44 -7.94 -5.14
C PRO A 101 12.84 -9.32 -4.87
N ILE A 102 11.52 -9.38 -4.81
CA ILE A 102 10.75 -10.61 -4.69
C ILE A 102 9.92 -10.76 -5.95
N THR A 103 10.16 -11.83 -6.70
CA THR A 103 9.37 -12.17 -7.90
C THR A 103 7.99 -12.68 -7.51
N PHE A 104 6.97 -12.36 -8.32
CA PHE A 104 5.57 -12.72 -8.10
C PHE A 104 4.80 -12.80 -9.42
#